data_AF-A0A554IWI2-F1
#
_entry.id   AF-A0A554IWI2-F1
#
_cell.length_a   1.000
_cell.length_b   1.000
_cell.length_c   1.000
_cell.angle_alpha   90.00
_cell.angle_beta   90.00
_cell.angle_gamma   90.00
#
_symmetry.space_group_name_H-M   'P 1'
#
loop_
_entity.id
_entity.type
_entity.pdbx_description
1 polymer ?
#
loop_
_entity_poly.entity_id
_entity_poly.type
_entity_poly.pdbx_seq_one_letter_code
_entity_poly.pdbx_strand_id
1 'polypeptide(L)'
;MKLENNLLISSEQDVRSSSVYTGFLILKLLNKKHSITIFDLYSTIRKQLGGLNFRTMLYAVTFLFMNDLILFKSPHILKKK
;
A
#
# COMPACT_ATOMS: atom_id res chain seq x y z
N MET A 1 -26.26 -18.94 23.54
CA MET A 1 -25.90 -17.92 22.53
C MET A 1 -24.41 -17.63 22.70
N LYS A 2 -23.54 -18.24 21.90
CA LYS A 2 -22.10 -17.97 21.94
C LYS A 2 -21.88 -16.64 21.24
N LEU A 3 -21.30 -15.66 21.94
CA LEU A 3 -20.77 -14.45 21.32
C LEU A 3 -19.63 -14.90 20.41
N GLU A 4 -19.88 -14.98 19.09
CA GLU A 4 -18.80 -15.07 18.13
C GLU A 4 -17.99 -13.77 18.26
N ASN A 5 -16.69 -13.93 18.49
CA ASN A 5 -15.76 -12.82 18.58
C ASN A 5 -15.79 -12.06 17.25
N ASN A 6 -16.57 -10.97 17.19
CA ASN A 6 -16.59 -9.97 16.11
C ASN A 6 -15.28 -9.17 16.07
N LEU A 7 -14.14 -9.85 16.01
CA LEU A 7 -12.89 -9.21 15.63
C LEU A 7 -12.94 -9.08 14.11
N LEU A 8 -13.02 -7.83 13.62
CA LEU A 8 -12.87 -7.49 12.20
C LEU A 8 -11.52 -7.95 11.61
N ILE A 9 -10.63 -8.48 12.43
CA ILE A 9 -9.27 -8.90 12.12
C ILE A 9 -9.07 -10.28 12.75
N SER A 10 -8.87 -11.32 11.93
CA SER A 10 -8.56 -12.66 12.46
C SER A 10 -7.10 -12.71 12.93
N SER A 11 -6.80 -13.55 13.92
CA SER A 11 -5.42 -13.81 14.39
C SER A 11 -4.50 -14.37 13.31
N GLU A 12 -5.05 -14.80 12.17
CA GLU A 12 -4.34 -15.36 11.02
C GLU A 12 -4.09 -14.31 9.93
N GLN A 13 -4.63 -13.09 10.08
CA GLN A 13 -4.54 -12.05 9.08
C GLN A 13 -3.17 -11.37 9.16
N ASP A 14 -2.28 -11.73 8.23
CA ASP A 14 -0.93 -11.15 8.17
C ASP A 14 -1.03 -9.64 7.96
N VAL A 15 -0.52 -8.84 8.90
CA VAL A 15 -0.47 -7.37 8.83
C VAL A 15 0.19 -6.90 7.53
N ARG A 16 1.09 -7.71 6.96
CA ARG A 16 1.77 -7.45 5.68
C ARG A 16 0.82 -7.43 4.48
N SER A 17 -0.38 -7.98 4.62
CA SER A 17 -1.44 -7.95 3.60
C SER A 17 -2.30 -6.67 3.66
N SER A 18 -2.16 -5.85 4.70
CA SER A 18 -2.97 -4.63 4.86
C SER A 18 -2.56 -3.51 3.88
N SER A 19 -3.53 -2.71 3.45
CA SER A 19 -3.28 -1.52 2.63
C SER A 19 -2.45 -0.48 3.39
N VAL A 20 -2.54 -0.43 4.72
CA VAL A 20 -1.74 0.48 5.56
C VAL A 20 -0.26 0.09 5.50
N TYR A 21 0.07 -1.19 5.70
CA TYR A 21 1.44 -1.67 5.58
C TYR A 21 1.99 -1.50 4.16
N THR A 22 1.14 -1.77 3.17
CA THR A 22 1.46 -1.50 1.75
C THR A 22 1.79 -0.01 1.54
N GLY A 23 1.01 0.90 2.12
CA GLY A 23 1.27 2.35 2.07
C GLY A 23 2.60 2.73 2.72
N PHE A 24 2.94 2.14 3.87
CA PHE A 24 4.25 2.31 4.50
C PHE A 24 5.40 1.90 3.57
N LEU A 25 5.30 0.73 2.91
CA LEU A 25 6.32 0.27 1.96
C LEU A 25 6.45 1.22 0.75
N ILE A 26 5.33 1.73 0.24
CA ILE A 26 5.32 2.72 -0.85
C ILE A 26 6.08 3.99 -0.42
N LEU A 27 5.80 4.55 0.75
CA LEU A 27 6.51 5.74 1.25
C LEU A 27 8.00 5.46 1.48
N LYS A 28 8.34 4.29 2.02
CA LYS A 28 9.73 3.87 2.21
C LYS A 28 10.49 3.77 0.88
N LEU A 29 9.81 3.30 -0.17
CA LEU A 29 10.37 3.24 -1.53
C LEU A 29 10.57 4.63 -2.13
N LEU A 30 9.58 5.52 -1.98
CA LEU A 30 9.65 6.91 -2.46
C LEU A 30 10.66 7.77 -1.70
N ASN A 31 11.02 7.42 -0.46
CA ASN A 31 12.15 8.08 0.23
C ASN A 31 13.49 7.80 -0.46
N LYS A 32 13.61 6.68 -1.19
CA LYS A 32 14.83 6.30 -1.92
C LYS A 32 14.80 6.72 -3.39
N LYS A 33 13.63 7.02 -3.94
CA LYS A 33 13.41 7.34 -5.35
C LYS A 33 12.57 8.60 -5.46
N HIS A 34 13.03 9.59 -6.22
CA HIS A 34 12.30 10.85 -6.39
C HIS A 34 10.90 10.65 -7.04
N SER A 35 10.77 9.68 -7.93
CA SER A 35 9.51 9.28 -8.58
C SER A 35 9.53 7.80 -8.97
N ILE A 36 8.35 7.20 -9.11
CA ILE A 36 8.19 5.84 -9.62
C ILE A 36 6.89 5.72 -10.42
N THR A 37 6.88 4.93 -11.50
CA THR A 37 5.62 4.67 -12.23
C THR A 37 4.70 3.75 -11.41
N ILE A 38 3.39 3.83 -11.63
CA ILE A 38 2.42 2.93 -10.95
C ILE A 38 2.72 1.44 -11.23
N PHE A 39 3.22 1.11 -12.42
CA PHE A 39 3.57 -0.26 -12.80
C PHE A 39 4.86 -0.74 -12.14
N ASP A 40 5.89 0.11 -12.09
CA ASP A 40 7.14 -0.21 -11.40
C ASP A 40 6.93 -0.32 -9.89
N LEU A 41 6.05 0.52 -9.34
CA LEU A 41 5.61 0.45 -7.95
C LEU A 41 4.98 -0.91 -7.67
N TYR A 42 4.00 -1.31 -8.49
CA TYR A 42 3.35 -2.61 -8.36
C TYR A 42 4.35 -3.76 -8.40
N SER A 43 5.21 -3.80 -9.43
CA SER A 43 6.22 -4.84 -9.61
C SER A 43 7.17 -4.92 -8.40
N THR A 44 7.61 -3.77 -7.90
CA THR A 44 8.54 -3.69 -6.75
C THR A 44 7.89 -4.20 -5.47
N ILE A 45 6.68 -3.72 -5.12
CA ILE A 45 6.02 -4.11 -3.87
C ILE A 45 5.54 -5.57 -3.93
N ARG A 46 5.05 -6.03 -5.09
CA ARG A 46 4.64 -7.43 -5.28
C ARG A 46 5.79 -8.41 -5.05
N LYS A 47 7.01 -8.07 -5.51
CA LYS A 47 8.22 -8.86 -5.25
C LYS A 47 8.58 -8.93 -3.76
N GLN A 48 8.27 -7.90 -2.98
CA GLN A 48 8.57 -7.87 -1.54
C GLN A 48 7.55 -8.63 -0.69
N LEU A 49 6.25 -8.50 -1.01
CA LEU A 49 5.19 -9.05 -0.17
C LEU A 49 4.82 -10.49 -0.53
N GLY A 50 4.92 -10.87 -1.80
CA GLY A 50 4.31 -12.10 -2.31
C GLY A 50 2.78 -11.98 -2.29
N GLY A 51 2.11 -12.22 -3.43
CA GLY A 51 0.64 -12.25 -3.46
C GLY A 51 -0.10 -10.91 -3.36
N LEU A 52 0.59 -9.76 -3.32
CA LEU A 52 -0.07 -8.45 -3.42
C LEU A 52 -0.82 -8.34 -4.75
N ASN A 53 -2.14 -8.17 -4.67
CA ASN A 53 -2.96 -7.88 -5.85
C ASN A 53 -2.92 -6.37 -6.16
N PHE A 54 -3.18 -6.03 -7.43
CA PHE A 54 -3.14 -4.65 -7.90
C PHE A 54 -4.16 -3.74 -7.19
N ARG A 55 -5.34 -4.27 -6.83
CA ARG A 55 -6.40 -3.52 -6.15
C ARG A 55 -5.98 -3.04 -4.77
N THR A 56 -5.34 -3.90 -3.96
CA THR A 56 -4.82 -3.55 -2.64
C THR A 56 -3.75 -2.46 -2.74
N MET A 57 -2.91 -2.51 -3.78
CA MET A 57 -1.91 -1.47 -4.05
C MET A 57 -2.58 -0.16 -4.44
N LEU A 58 -3.60 -0.19 -5.30
CA LEU A 58 -4.39 1.00 -5.63
C LEU A 58 -5.03 1.62 -4.38
N TYR A 59 -5.65 0.82 -3.51
CA TYR A 59 -6.22 1.34 -2.26
C TYR A 59 -5.16 1.98 -1.36
N ALA A 60 -3.96 1.41 -1.28
CA ALA A 60 -2.85 2.02 -0.55
C ALA A 60 -2.43 3.36 -1.18
N VAL A 61 -2.29 3.42 -2.51
CA VAL A 61 -1.97 4.66 -3.23
C VAL A 61 -3.05 5.71 -3.04
N THR A 62 -4.33 5.35 -3.19
CA THR A 62 -5.47 6.25 -2.96
C THR A 62 -5.48 6.77 -1.53
N PHE A 63 -5.26 5.91 -0.54
CA PHE A 63 -5.15 6.32 0.87
C PHE A 63 -4.04 7.34 1.07
N LEU A 64 -2.84 7.10 0.53
CA LEU A 64 -1.73 8.03 0.64
C LEU A 64 -2.02 9.37 -0.06
N PHE A 65 -2.69 9.33 -1.22
CA PHE A 65 -3.07 10.53 -1.97
C PHE A 65 -4.12 11.36 -1.21
N MET A 66 -5.14 10.70 -0.64
CA MET A 66 -6.18 11.37 0.15
C MET A 66 -5.64 12.02 1.42
N ASN A 67 -4.57 11.49 1.99
CA ASN A 67 -3.88 12.05 3.15
C ASN A 67 -2.75 13.02 2.78
N ASP A 68 -2.68 13.43 1.51
CA ASP A 68 -1.71 14.40 1.01
C ASP A 68 -0.23 13.99 1.18
N LEU A 69 0.04 12.68 1.28
CA LEU A 69 1.39 12.13 1.46
C LEU A 69 2.12 11.90 0.14
N ILE A 70 1.36 11.77 -0.95
CA ILE A 70 1.90 11.56 -2.30
C ILE A 70 1.17 12.44 -3.32
N LEU A 71 1.83 12.68 -4.44
CA LEU A 71 1.29 13.33 -5.61
C LEU A 71 1.25 12.36 -6.79
N PHE A 72 0.17 12.40 -7.56
CA PHE A 72 0.04 11.65 -8.80
C PHE A 72 0.25 12.57 -10.00
N LYS A 73 1.32 12.32 -10.78
CA LYS A 73 1.61 12.98 -12.05
C LYS A 73 1.79 11.90 -13.11
N SER A 74 0.67 11.47 -13.70
CA SER A 74 0.58 10.29 -14.57
C SER A 74 1.76 10.13 -15.54
N PRO A 75 2.40 8.94 -15.62
CA PRO A 75 2.13 7.71 -14.84
C PRO A 75 2.87 7.63 -13.50
N HIS A 76 3.46 8.73 -13.03
CA HIS A 76 4.36 8.77 -11.88
C HIS A 76 3.65 9.07 -10.56
N ILE A 77 4.18 8.47 -9.51
CA ILE A 77 3.89 8.77 -8.11
C ILE A 77 5.13 9.39 -7.50
N LEU A 78 4.93 10.49 -6.75
CA LEU A 78 5.96 11.22 -6.03
C LEU A 78 5.57 11.35 -4.57
N LYS A 79 6.54 11.33 -3.66
CA LYS A 79 6.28 11.67 -2.25
C LYS A 79 6.13 13.19 -2.13
N LYS A 80 5.12 13.64 -1.37
CA LYS A 80 4.98 15.05 -1.02
C LYS A 80 5.95 15.38 0.13
N LYS A 81 6.65 16.50 0.03
CA LYS A 81 7.63 16.95 1.04
C LYS A 81 6.92 17.49 2.27
#